data_AF-A0AA39JE26-F1
#
_entry.id   AF-A0AA39JE26-F1
#
_cell.length_a   1.000
_cell.length_b   1.000
_cell.length_c   1.000
_cell.angle_alpha   90.00
_cell.angle_beta   90.00
_cell.angle_gamma   90.00
#
_symmetry.space_group_name_H-M   'P 1'
#
loop_
_entity.id
_entity.type
_entity.pdbx_description
1 polymer ?
#
loop_
_entity_poly.entity_id
_entity_poly.type
_entity_poly.pdbx_seq_one_letter_code
_entity_poly.pdbx_strand_id
1 'polypeptide(L)'
;MAELKADSYDPRPPLEPRSDRVNQIAIYHPVRRGPLLAFGRRQKVIENGQERLGIRHWFVLDACLVVAGKGFLSSTPDSTGRVDIAETGFLTGREYWYFLNDAAADPDYPICNNFLDWKPLTREEVPQRWLAIDEPDRPTSDPPLESSFSDISIWLQATDKYCAISGLNEELRACHLVPQVCAEWYACNAIYKKFAGDDACPNFAPGSSSRPVDDIRQILTLESGLRDSMDQPSFVIAPSPPSDEYVCFFFANRSIGLVEDYHMRTVKIPSRIQGYALFARFAWAIIKVTFVLPPLQTPVKKGKRKRESDIPADRPDQSPPSQRPMLVSYAETTFHTGSDSDLSLDGADFYTDDSLSDIHDVSDDGCLESGSASVDYLKEQEQRLTADQIQRFHDAEEGIKPFSSFMYNALEYYPGCSRIEELKQSYVASHPAVSEIGHPATATRTR
;
A
#
# COMPACT_ATOMS: atom_id res chain seq x y z
N MET A 1 -49.35 31.69 35.07
CA MET A 1 -48.50 30.63 34.51
C MET A 1 -48.74 30.60 33.02
N ALA A 2 -47.70 30.66 32.20
CA ALA A 2 -47.81 30.40 30.76
C ALA A 2 -47.39 28.95 30.54
N GLU A 3 -48.24 28.15 29.89
CA GLU A 3 -47.88 26.79 29.52
C GLU A 3 -46.84 26.82 28.40
N LEU A 4 -45.63 26.36 28.71
CA LEU A 4 -44.67 25.96 27.69
C LEU A 4 -45.25 24.75 26.95
N LYS A 5 -45.75 24.97 25.73
CA LYS A 5 -46.00 23.87 24.81
C LYS A 5 -44.70 23.10 24.63
N ALA A 6 -44.72 21.80 24.92
CA ALA A 6 -43.63 20.94 24.53
C ALA A 6 -43.52 20.96 23.01
N ASP A 7 -42.36 21.36 22.49
CA ASP A 7 -42.09 21.25 21.06
C ASP A 7 -42.18 19.77 20.67
N SER A 8 -43.00 19.49 19.65
CA SER A 8 -43.18 18.14 19.16
C SER A 8 -41.87 17.66 18.56
N TYR A 9 -41.23 16.65 19.17
CA TYR A 9 -40.09 15.95 18.61
C TYR A 9 -40.52 14.99 17.49
N ASP A 10 -41.33 15.49 16.55
CA ASP A 10 -41.59 14.79 15.30
C ASP A 10 -40.25 14.67 14.57
N PRO A 11 -39.81 13.44 14.24
CA PRO A 11 -38.56 13.26 13.51
C PRO A 11 -38.66 14.02 12.19
N ARG A 12 -37.63 14.82 11.87
CA ARG A 12 -37.61 15.58 10.60
C ARG A 12 -37.90 14.60 9.45
N PRO A 13 -38.77 14.97 8.49
CA PRO A 13 -39.03 14.12 7.34
C PRO A 13 -37.69 13.80 6.66
N PRO A 14 -37.52 12.57 6.12
CA PRO A 14 -36.31 12.23 5.38
C PRO A 14 -36.03 13.27 4.30
N LEU A 15 -34.78 13.72 4.20
CA LEU A 15 -34.36 14.52 3.05
C LEU A 15 -34.65 13.74 1.77
N GLU A 16 -35.12 14.41 0.72
CA GLU A 16 -35.37 13.75 -0.56
C GLU A 16 -34.07 13.07 -1.05
N PRO A 17 -34.15 11.84 -1.61
CA PRO A 17 -32.97 11.13 -2.08
C PRO A 17 -32.24 11.92 -3.18
N ARG A 18 -31.05 12.42 -2.85
CA ARG A 18 -30.11 13.01 -3.81
C ARG A 18 -29.83 12.04 -4.96
N SER A 19 -29.84 12.54 -6.18
CA SER A 19 -29.81 11.75 -7.42
C SER A 19 -28.37 11.59 -7.93
N ASP A 20 -27.53 10.87 -7.18
CA ASP A 20 -26.22 10.44 -7.66
C ASP A 20 -26.38 9.45 -8.83
N ARG A 21 -26.37 10.01 -10.05
CA ARG A 21 -26.39 9.26 -11.31
C ARG A 21 -25.00 8.70 -11.57
N VAL A 22 -24.81 7.45 -11.18
CA VAL A 22 -23.56 6.71 -11.38
C VAL A 22 -23.75 5.59 -12.41
N ASN A 23 -22.87 5.54 -13.42
CA ASN A 23 -22.78 4.43 -14.38
C ASN A 23 -21.47 3.67 -14.18
N GLN A 24 -21.52 2.34 -14.04
CA GLN A 24 -20.29 1.55 -13.91
C GLN A 24 -19.40 1.61 -15.17
N ILE A 25 -18.09 1.64 -14.96
CA ILE A 25 -17.05 1.21 -15.89
C ILE A 25 -16.25 0.09 -15.23
N ALA A 26 -15.89 -0.94 -15.99
CA ALA A 26 -15.13 -2.10 -15.56
C ALA A 26 -13.82 -2.20 -16.36
N ILE A 27 -12.70 -2.37 -15.67
CA ILE A 27 -11.38 -2.57 -16.29
C ILE A 27 -10.96 -4.01 -16.07
N TYR A 28 -10.83 -4.76 -17.16
CA TYR A 28 -10.56 -6.19 -17.18
C TYR A 28 -9.08 -6.49 -17.36
N HIS A 29 -8.65 -7.55 -16.69
CA HIS A 29 -7.38 -8.19 -16.95
C HIS A 29 -7.52 -9.12 -18.17
N PRO A 30 -6.57 -9.17 -19.10
CA PRO A 30 -6.80 -9.76 -20.43
C PRO A 30 -7.02 -11.28 -20.39
N VAL A 31 -6.40 -12.01 -19.44
CA VAL A 31 -6.53 -13.47 -19.32
C VAL A 31 -7.19 -13.97 -18.03
N ARG A 32 -7.43 -13.09 -17.04
CA ARG A 32 -8.06 -13.48 -15.76
C ARG A 32 -9.55 -13.19 -15.83
N ARG A 33 -10.36 -14.04 -15.20
CA ARG A 33 -11.81 -13.90 -15.23
C ARG A 33 -12.28 -12.84 -14.25
N GLY A 34 -12.56 -11.65 -14.77
CA GLY A 34 -13.23 -10.57 -14.04
C GLY A 34 -12.53 -9.21 -14.18
N PRO A 35 -13.19 -8.13 -13.75
CA PRO A 35 -12.57 -6.81 -13.70
C PRO A 35 -11.54 -6.75 -12.57
N LEU A 36 -10.35 -6.18 -12.82
CA LEU A 36 -9.41 -5.84 -11.76
C LEU A 36 -9.86 -4.57 -11.00
N LEU A 37 -10.56 -3.65 -11.69
CA LEU A 37 -11.06 -2.39 -11.14
C LEU A 37 -12.46 -2.09 -11.67
N ALA A 38 -13.29 -1.42 -10.85
CA ALA A 38 -14.56 -0.87 -11.30
C ALA A 38 -14.83 0.50 -10.68
N PHE A 39 -15.22 1.46 -11.51
CA PHE A 39 -15.44 2.85 -11.11
C PHE A 39 -16.85 3.34 -11.45
N GLY A 40 -17.29 4.36 -10.74
CA GLY A 40 -18.51 5.10 -11.03
C GLY A 40 -18.24 6.29 -11.94
N ARG A 41 -18.70 6.23 -13.19
CA ARG A 41 -18.72 7.35 -14.15
C ARG A 41 -19.82 8.34 -13.77
N ARG A 42 -19.46 9.61 -13.71
CA ARG A 42 -20.32 10.71 -13.21
C ARG A 42 -20.24 11.99 -14.03
N GLN A 43 -19.12 12.23 -14.73
CA GLN A 43 -18.98 13.42 -15.56
C GLN A 43 -19.85 13.29 -16.81
N LYS A 44 -20.68 14.31 -17.07
CA LYS A 44 -21.49 14.36 -18.31
C LYS A 44 -20.60 14.63 -19.52
N VAL A 45 -20.77 13.83 -20.56
CA VAL A 45 -20.07 13.93 -21.85
C VAL A 45 -21.11 13.87 -22.96
N ILE A 46 -20.98 14.72 -23.98
CA ILE A 46 -21.84 14.68 -25.17
C ILE A 46 -21.05 13.99 -26.29
N GLU A 47 -21.47 12.78 -26.66
CA GLU A 47 -20.91 12.02 -27.79
C GLU A 47 -22.00 11.81 -28.84
N ASN A 48 -21.72 12.21 -30.09
CA ASN A 48 -22.65 12.01 -31.21
C ASN A 48 -24.08 12.53 -30.93
N GLY A 49 -24.19 13.63 -30.15
CA GLY A 49 -25.47 14.22 -29.73
C GLY A 49 -26.18 13.51 -28.57
N GLN A 50 -25.59 12.47 -27.97
CA GLN A 50 -26.14 11.78 -26.79
C GLN A 50 -25.39 12.16 -25.51
N GLU A 51 -26.13 12.47 -24.44
CA GLU A 51 -25.56 12.59 -23.10
C GLU A 51 -25.16 11.20 -22.58
N ARG A 52 -23.90 11.05 -22.19
CA ARG A 52 -23.33 9.87 -21.55
C ARG A 52 -22.62 10.30 -20.25
N LEU A 53 -22.40 9.34 -19.37
CA LEU A 53 -21.51 9.53 -18.22
C LEU A 53 -20.14 8.93 -18.54
N GLY A 54 -19.09 9.71 -18.34
CA GLY A 54 -17.69 9.30 -18.49
C GLY A 54 -16.93 9.31 -17.17
N ILE A 55 -15.67 8.87 -17.25
CA ILE A 55 -14.61 9.08 -16.26
C ILE A 55 -13.37 9.58 -17.02
N ARG A 56 -12.47 10.35 -16.40
CA ARG A 56 -11.25 10.82 -17.07
C ARG A 56 -10.35 9.65 -17.47
N HIS A 57 -9.75 9.70 -18.66
CA HIS A 57 -8.87 8.64 -19.17
C HIS A 57 -7.60 8.49 -18.30
N TRP A 58 -6.88 9.58 -18.04
CA TRP A 58 -5.70 9.58 -17.16
C TRP A 58 -5.97 8.97 -15.78
N PHE A 59 -7.14 9.22 -15.17
CA PHE A 59 -7.46 8.70 -13.83
C PHE A 59 -7.50 7.17 -13.80
N VAL A 60 -7.98 6.55 -14.88
CA VAL A 60 -8.03 5.10 -15.02
C VAL A 60 -6.64 4.54 -15.33
N LEU A 61 -5.82 5.23 -16.13
CA LEU A 61 -4.44 4.83 -16.39
C LEU A 61 -3.59 4.89 -15.12
N ASP A 62 -3.66 5.97 -14.34
CA ASP A 62 -2.97 6.13 -13.07
C ASP A 62 -3.42 5.06 -12.06
N ALA A 63 -4.71 4.72 -12.04
CA ALA A 63 -5.23 3.65 -11.18
C ALA A 63 -4.69 2.27 -11.59
N CYS A 64 -4.52 2.02 -12.89
CA CYS A 64 -3.90 0.79 -13.37
C CYS A 64 -2.38 0.76 -13.12
N LEU A 65 -1.70 1.91 -13.23
CA LEU A 65 -0.28 2.08 -12.85
C LEU A 65 -0.04 1.66 -11.40
N VAL A 66 -0.89 2.10 -10.46
CA VAL A 66 -0.81 1.71 -9.04
C VAL A 66 -0.84 0.19 -8.85
N VAL A 67 -1.78 -0.50 -9.49
CA VAL A 67 -2.09 -1.91 -9.17
C VAL A 67 -1.35 -2.93 -10.02
N ALA A 68 -0.86 -2.53 -11.20
CA ALA A 68 -0.29 -3.44 -12.20
C ALA A 68 0.98 -2.92 -12.89
N GLY A 69 1.34 -1.65 -12.70
CA GLY A 69 2.42 -0.99 -13.45
C GLY A 69 1.94 -0.33 -14.76
N LYS A 70 2.88 0.30 -15.46
CA LYS A 70 2.61 1.15 -16.64
C LYS A 70 2.11 0.34 -17.85
N GLY A 71 1.16 0.89 -18.59
CA GLY A 71 0.47 0.21 -19.68
C GLY A 71 -0.57 1.09 -20.38
N PHE A 72 -1.50 0.47 -21.09
CA PHE A 72 -2.56 1.13 -21.85
C PHE A 72 -3.91 0.38 -21.77
N LEU A 73 -4.99 1.08 -22.13
CA LEU A 73 -6.32 0.51 -22.23
C LEU A 73 -6.65 0.10 -23.68
N SER A 74 -7.41 -0.98 -23.82
CA SER A 74 -8.06 -1.42 -25.05
C SER A 74 -9.57 -1.42 -24.89
N SER A 75 -10.28 -1.12 -25.99
CA SER A 75 -11.72 -1.23 -26.12
C SER A 75 -12.20 -2.65 -26.47
N THR A 76 -11.27 -3.58 -26.72
CA THR A 76 -11.52 -4.99 -27.01
C THR A 76 -10.72 -5.90 -26.05
N PRO A 77 -11.05 -7.21 -25.96
CA PRO A 77 -10.26 -8.18 -25.20
C PRO A 77 -8.84 -8.47 -25.73
N ASP A 78 -8.40 -7.76 -26.76
CA ASP A 78 -7.09 -7.89 -27.41
C ASP A 78 -6.34 -6.55 -27.36
N SER A 79 -5.02 -6.59 -27.55
CA SER A 79 -4.18 -5.38 -27.54
C SER A 79 -4.37 -4.47 -28.77
N THR A 80 -5.05 -4.93 -29.82
CA THR A 80 -5.19 -4.18 -31.08
C THR A 80 -6.29 -3.12 -31.00
N GLY A 81 -7.30 -3.30 -30.15
CA GLY A 81 -8.37 -2.32 -29.88
C GLY A 81 -7.96 -1.12 -29.00
N ARG A 82 -6.66 -0.79 -28.95
CA ARG A 82 -6.06 0.26 -28.11
C ARG A 82 -6.87 1.57 -28.16
N VAL A 83 -7.13 2.14 -26.99
CA VAL A 83 -7.93 3.35 -26.83
C VAL A 83 -7.14 4.57 -27.26
N ASP A 84 -7.39 5.04 -28.50
CA ASP A 84 -6.86 6.29 -29.03
C ASP A 84 -7.74 7.48 -28.59
N ILE A 85 -7.65 7.83 -27.30
CA ILE A 85 -8.29 8.99 -26.70
C ILE A 85 -7.23 9.78 -25.95
N ALA A 86 -7.18 11.10 -26.15
CA ALA A 86 -6.31 11.98 -25.39
C ALA A 86 -6.40 11.73 -23.88
N GLU A 87 -5.30 11.88 -23.15
CA GLU A 87 -5.23 11.56 -21.71
C GLU A 87 -6.24 12.35 -20.86
N THR A 88 -6.53 13.59 -21.27
CA THR A 88 -7.55 14.48 -20.67
C THR A 88 -8.98 14.16 -21.09
N GLY A 89 -9.17 13.25 -22.06
CA GLY A 89 -10.47 12.81 -22.56
C GLY A 89 -11.25 11.95 -21.55
N PHE A 90 -12.39 11.44 -22.00
CA PHE A 90 -13.32 10.68 -21.16
C PHE A 90 -13.56 9.26 -21.71
N LEU A 91 -13.57 8.29 -20.81
CA LEU A 91 -13.97 6.91 -21.09
C LEU A 91 -15.48 6.76 -20.84
N THR A 92 -16.25 6.56 -21.91
CA THR A 92 -17.72 6.42 -21.89
C THR A 92 -18.21 4.99 -22.18
N GLY A 93 -17.32 4.10 -22.61
CA GLY A 93 -17.53 2.65 -22.64
C GLY A 93 -17.87 2.07 -21.25
N ARG A 94 -18.45 0.87 -21.25
CA ARG A 94 -18.75 0.09 -20.03
C ARG A 94 -17.57 -0.77 -19.59
N GLU A 95 -16.78 -1.23 -20.54
CA GLU A 95 -15.75 -2.25 -20.35
C GLU A 95 -14.51 -1.86 -21.17
N TYR A 96 -13.34 -2.05 -20.57
CA TYR A 96 -12.03 -1.89 -21.20
C TYR A 96 -11.09 -2.96 -20.67
N TRP A 97 -10.03 -3.28 -21.40
CA TRP A 97 -9.00 -4.24 -20.99
C TRP A 97 -7.67 -3.52 -20.81
N TYR A 98 -6.89 -3.88 -19.79
CA TYR A 98 -5.58 -3.27 -19.54
C TYR A 98 -4.44 -4.17 -20.00
N PHE A 99 -3.43 -3.59 -20.64
CA PHE A 99 -2.25 -4.29 -21.14
C PHE A 99 -1.01 -3.50 -20.75
N LEU A 100 0.02 -4.17 -20.21
CA LEU A 100 1.30 -3.49 -19.90
C LEU A 100 2.07 -3.15 -21.17
N ASN A 101 2.16 -4.12 -22.10
CA ASN A 101 3.02 -4.07 -23.27
C ASN A 101 2.23 -4.35 -24.55
N ASP A 102 2.60 -3.73 -25.68
CA ASP A 102 2.05 -4.09 -27.00
C ASP A 102 2.48 -5.51 -27.44
N ALA A 103 3.62 -5.99 -26.94
CA ALA A 103 4.11 -7.35 -27.15
C ALA A 103 3.50 -8.33 -26.13
N ALA A 104 3.03 -9.49 -26.60
CA ALA A 104 2.41 -10.55 -25.80
C ALA A 104 3.36 -11.33 -24.87
N ALA A 105 4.43 -10.69 -24.40
CA ALA A 105 5.33 -11.21 -23.38
C ALA A 105 4.64 -11.09 -22.01
N ASP A 106 3.98 -12.19 -21.64
CA ASP A 106 3.18 -12.42 -20.44
C ASP A 106 1.92 -11.52 -20.28
N PRO A 107 0.74 -11.99 -20.72
CA PRO A 107 -0.52 -11.32 -20.43
C PRO A 107 -1.04 -11.59 -19.00
N ASP A 108 -0.38 -12.44 -18.18
CA ASP A 108 -0.81 -12.82 -16.83
C ASP A 108 -0.14 -12.04 -15.69
N TYR A 109 -0.05 -10.72 -15.85
CA TYR A 109 0.67 -9.84 -14.94
C TYR A 109 0.12 -9.84 -13.48
N PRO A 110 0.97 -9.61 -12.47
CA PRO A 110 0.53 -9.52 -11.07
C PRO A 110 -0.36 -8.30 -10.83
N ILE A 111 -1.27 -8.41 -9.86
CA ILE A 111 -2.14 -7.31 -9.42
C ILE A 111 -1.95 -7.11 -7.92
N CYS A 112 -1.53 -5.92 -7.52
CA CYS A 112 -1.43 -5.51 -6.13
C CYS A 112 -2.82 -5.25 -5.55
N ASN A 113 -3.26 -6.09 -4.61
CA ASN A 113 -4.55 -6.00 -3.93
C ASN A 113 -4.43 -5.72 -2.42
N ASN A 114 -3.22 -5.67 -1.88
CA ASN A 114 -2.90 -5.29 -0.52
C ASN A 114 -1.96 -4.09 -0.52
N PHE A 115 -2.33 -3.01 0.18
CA PHE A 115 -1.53 -1.79 0.21
C PHE A 115 -0.22 -1.95 0.99
N LEU A 116 -0.16 -2.87 1.96
CA LEU A 116 1.08 -3.12 2.72
C LEU A 116 2.15 -3.82 1.88
N ASP A 117 1.73 -4.56 0.84
CA ASP A 117 2.63 -5.24 -0.10
C ASP A 117 2.96 -4.35 -1.33
N TRP A 118 2.36 -3.15 -1.39
CA TRP A 118 2.58 -2.21 -2.50
C TRP A 118 3.93 -1.51 -2.34
N LYS A 119 4.83 -1.71 -3.31
CA LYS A 119 6.07 -0.95 -3.43
C LYS A 119 5.75 0.46 -3.97
N PRO A 120 5.97 1.53 -3.19
CA PRO A 120 5.68 2.88 -3.64
C PRO A 120 6.68 3.33 -4.69
N LEU A 121 6.15 3.93 -5.76
CA LEU A 121 6.91 4.47 -6.88
C LEU A 121 8.04 5.42 -6.42
N THR A 122 9.10 5.51 -7.22
CA THR A 122 10.04 6.64 -7.14
C THR A 122 9.33 7.95 -7.53
N ARG A 123 9.92 9.11 -7.23
CA ARG A 123 9.24 10.39 -7.49
C ARG A 123 9.13 10.64 -9.00
N GLU A 124 10.06 10.10 -9.76
CA GLU A 124 10.22 10.14 -11.22
C GLU A 124 9.20 9.26 -11.94
N GLU A 125 8.72 8.20 -11.27
CA GLU A 125 7.68 7.29 -11.76
C GLU A 125 6.26 7.78 -11.47
N VAL A 126 6.08 8.68 -10.48
CA VAL A 126 4.78 9.30 -10.21
C VAL A 126 4.40 10.23 -11.37
N PRO A 127 3.19 10.13 -11.95
CA PRO A 127 2.80 11.00 -13.05
C PRO A 127 2.85 12.47 -12.63
N GLN A 128 3.63 13.29 -13.34
CA GLN A 128 3.97 14.68 -12.96
C GLN A 128 2.76 15.55 -12.56
N ARG A 129 1.57 15.26 -13.11
CA ARG A 129 0.30 15.91 -12.74
C ARG A 129 -0.06 15.81 -11.26
N TRP A 130 0.43 14.80 -10.55
CA TRP A 130 0.26 14.68 -9.10
C TRP A 130 1.26 15.54 -8.33
N LEU A 131 2.43 15.81 -8.90
CA LEU A 131 3.54 16.56 -8.29
C LEU A 131 3.51 18.06 -8.64
N ALA A 132 2.62 18.50 -9.53
CA ALA A 132 2.47 19.90 -9.97
C ALA A 132 2.11 20.90 -8.83
N ILE A 133 1.82 20.41 -7.63
CA ILE A 133 1.60 21.21 -6.42
C ILE A 133 2.89 21.45 -5.60
N ASP A 134 3.98 20.73 -5.92
CA ASP A 134 5.26 20.76 -5.21
C ASP A 134 6.24 21.79 -5.81
N GLU A 135 5.73 22.77 -6.58
CA GLU A 135 6.51 23.82 -7.23
C GLU A 135 7.33 24.65 -6.21
N PRO A 136 8.60 24.98 -6.52
CA PRO A 136 9.58 25.42 -5.53
C PRO A 136 9.28 26.78 -4.88
N ASP A 137 8.50 27.64 -5.54
CA ASP A 137 8.13 28.98 -5.04
C ASP A 137 7.01 28.93 -3.97
N ARG A 138 6.50 27.74 -3.62
CA ARG A 138 5.40 27.61 -2.65
C ARG A 138 5.92 27.87 -1.23
N PRO A 139 5.41 28.88 -0.50
CA PRO A 139 5.90 29.20 0.83
C PRO A 139 5.60 28.05 1.80
N THR A 140 6.65 27.30 2.14
CA THR A 140 6.61 26.24 3.13
C THR A 140 6.56 26.89 4.51
N SER A 141 5.47 26.66 5.24
CA SER A 141 5.40 27.00 6.66
C SER A 141 6.31 26.05 7.43
N ASP A 142 7.20 26.59 8.26
CA ASP A 142 8.01 25.78 9.17
C ASP A 142 7.10 24.81 9.96
N PRO A 143 7.46 23.52 10.06
CA PRO A 143 6.67 22.60 10.85
C PRO A 143 6.73 22.99 12.32
N PRO A 144 5.61 22.91 13.06
CA PRO A 144 5.66 23.15 14.49
C PRO A 144 6.44 21.99 15.15
N LEU A 145 7.31 22.33 16.11
CA LEU A 145 8.05 21.35 16.92
C LEU A 145 7.10 20.68 17.93
N GLU A 146 6.22 19.82 17.43
CA GLU A 146 5.14 19.22 18.22
C GLU A 146 5.33 17.71 18.43
N SER A 147 5.06 17.30 19.67
CA SER A 147 5.44 15.99 20.19
C SER A 147 4.35 14.92 20.03
N SER A 148 3.10 15.33 19.78
CA SER A 148 1.94 14.44 19.65
C SER A 148 0.99 14.84 18.51
N PHE A 149 0.23 13.86 18.00
CA PHE A 149 -0.81 14.12 16.99
C PHE A 149 -1.97 14.99 17.50
N SER A 150 -2.21 15.02 18.83
CA SER A 150 -3.23 15.88 19.43
C SER A 150 -2.89 17.35 19.28
N ASP A 151 -1.62 17.70 19.53
CA ASP A 151 -1.09 19.06 19.38
C ASP A 151 -1.17 19.46 17.90
N ILE A 152 -0.65 18.59 17.02
CA ILE A 152 -0.67 18.79 15.55
C ILE A 152 -2.10 19.03 15.06
N SER A 153 -3.06 18.26 15.56
CA SER A 153 -4.48 18.43 15.20
C SER A 153 -5.04 19.79 15.65
N ILE A 154 -4.67 20.30 16.82
CA ILE A 154 -5.06 21.63 17.30
C ILE A 154 -4.41 22.72 16.44
N TRP A 155 -3.11 22.61 16.18
CA TRP A 155 -2.36 23.56 15.35
C TRP A 155 -2.91 23.64 13.92
N LEU A 156 -3.19 22.49 13.31
CA LEU A 156 -3.77 22.39 11.96
C LEU A 156 -5.15 23.03 11.89
N GLN A 157 -6.04 22.77 12.85
CA GLN A 157 -7.37 23.39 12.89
C GLN A 157 -7.30 24.92 13.06
N ALA A 158 -6.39 25.41 13.90
CA ALA A 158 -6.16 26.86 14.09
C ALA A 158 -5.54 27.53 12.85
N THR A 159 -4.73 26.80 12.09
CA THR A 159 -4.01 27.29 10.90
C THR A 159 -4.90 27.26 9.65
N ASP A 160 -5.52 26.11 9.35
CA ASP A 160 -6.36 25.93 8.15
C ASP A 160 -7.70 26.67 8.27
N LYS A 161 -8.30 26.68 9.48
CA LYS A 161 -9.57 27.32 9.86
C LYS A 161 -10.83 26.84 9.13
N TYR A 162 -10.68 26.09 8.04
CA TYR A 162 -11.74 25.62 7.18
C TYR A 162 -11.42 24.22 6.62
N CYS A 163 -12.45 23.43 6.37
CA CYS A 163 -12.36 22.17 5.63
C CYS A 163 -11.85 22.45 4.20
N ALA A 164 -10.82 21.72 3.76
CA ALA A 164 -10.15 21.93 2.48
C ALA A 164 -11.08 21.77 1.25
N ILE A 165 -12.19 21.03 1.39
CA ILE A 165 -13.13 20.72 0.30
C ILE A 165 -14.41 21.56 0.43
N SER A 166 -15.10 21.49 1.58
CA SER A 166 -16.39 22.16 1.75
C SER A 166 -16.25 23.67 1.99
N GLY A 167 -15.15 24.10 2.61
CA GLY A 167 -14.95 25.48 3.05
C GLY A 167 -15.71 25.86 4.31
N LEU A 168 -16.35 24.90 4.99
CA LEU A 168 -16.98 25.11 6.31
C LEU A 168 -15.91 25.13 7.41
N ASN A 169 -16.18 25.80 8.53
CA ASN A 169 -15.29 25.92 9.70
C ASN A 169 -15.78 25.13 10.93
N GLU A 170 -16.75 24.23 10.75
CA GLU A 170 -17.36 23.42 11.79
C GLU A 170 -16.90 21.95 11.70
N GLU A 171 -16.91 21.23 12.82
CA GLU A 171 -16.50 19.81 12.95
C GLU A 171 -15.16 19.42 12.29
N LEU A 172 -14.20 20.36 12.27
CA LEU A 172 -12.90 20.16 11.64
C LEU A 172 -12.09 19.03 12.30
N ARG A 173 -11.52 18.15 11.48
CA ARG A 173 -10.66 17.03 11.87
C ARG A 173 -9.37 17.05 11.06
N ALA A 174 -8.24 16.90 11.74
CA ALA A 174 -6.99 16.52 11.11
C ALA A 174 -7.11 15.08 10.56
N CYS A 175 -6.78 14.89 9.29
CA CYS A 175 -6.99 13.66 8.54
C CYS A 175 -5.73 13.37 7.71
N HIS A 176 -5.06 12.25 8.02
CA HIS A 176 -3.92 11.78 7.24
C HIS A 176 -4.36 11.32 5.85
N LEU A 177 -3.56 11.67 4.84
CA LEU A 177 -3.69 11.17 3.47
C LEU A 177 -3.36 9.67 3.45
N VAL A 178 -2.15 9.25 3.79
CA VAL A 178 -1.85 7.85 4.10
C VAL A 178 -2.44 7.51 5.47
N PRO A 179 -3.44 6.62 5.60
CA PRO A 179 -4.10 6.35 6.87
C PRO A 179 -3.13 5.90 7.96
N GLN A 180 -3.42 6.30 9.20
CA GLN A 180 -2.60 5.98 10.38
C GLN A 180 -2.43 4.46 10.62
N VAL A 181 -3.35 3.62 10.14
CA VAL A 181 -3.22 2.15 10.15
C VAL A 181 -2.12 1.62 9.21
N CYS A 182 -1.57 2.45 8.33
CA CYS A 182 -0.45 2.16 7.44
C CYS A 182 0.85 2.86 7.88
N ALA A 183 0.95 3.28 9.16
CA ALA A 183 2.10 4.02 9.69
C ALA A 183 3.43 3.26 9.57
N GLU A 184 3.40 1.94 9.73
CA GLU A 184 4.55 1.05 9.60
C GLU A 184 5.05 1.03 8.15
N TRP A 185 4.18 0.69 7.19
CA TRP A 185 4.47 0.77 5.75
C TRP A 185 5.01 2.15 5.34
N TYR A 186 4.45 3.23 5.89
CA TYR A 186 4.90 4.60 5.63
C TYR A 186 6.33 4.86 6.12
N ALA A 187 6.69 4.31 7.28
CA ALA A 187 8.02 4.40 7.86
C ALA A 187 9.05 3.53 7.11
N CYS A 188 8.73 2.25 6.88
CA CYS A 188 9.58 1.29 6.17
C CYS A 188 9.92 1.75 4.75
N ASN A 189 8.96 2.36 4.04
CA ASN A 189 9.17 2.91 2.70
C ASN A 189 9.67 4.36 2.68
N ALA A 190 10.00 4.92 3.85
CA ALA A 190 10.51 6.28 4.04
C ALA A 190 9.74 7.36 3.28
N ILE A 191 8.40 7.29 3.26
CA ILE A 191 7.54 8.12 2.39
C ILE A 191 7.77 9.63 2.62
N TYR A 192 8.04 10.03 3.86
CA TYR A 192 8.38 11.40 4.25
C TYR A 192 9.64 11.97 3.56
N LYS A 193 10.53 11.12 3.02
CA LYS A 193 11.69 11.55 2.22
C LYS A 193 11.31 11.88 0.77
N LYS A 194 10.31 11.19 0.20
CA LYS A 194 9.81 11.39 -1.19
C LYS A 194 9.00 12.69 -1.38
N PHE A 195 8.77 13.42 -0.29
CA PHE A 195 8.03 14.68 -0.21
C PHE A 195 8.85 15.91 -0.64
N ALA A 196 10.14 15.76 -0.89
CA ALA A 196 11.01 16.79 -1.45
C ALA A 196 11.72 16.24 -2.69
N GLY A 197 12.24 17.11 -3.55
CA GLY A 197 13.38 16.76 -4.40
C GLY A 197 14.64 16.66 -3.55
N ASP A 198 15.67 15.95 -4.06
CA ASP A 198 16.84 15.51 -3.27
C ASP A 198 17.55 16.64 -2.48
N ASP A 199 17.51 17.88 -2.97
CA ASP A 199 18.21 19.02 -2.36
C ASP A 199 17.46 19.74 -1.21
N ALA A 200 16.16 19.49 -0.99
CA ALA A 200 15.29 20.46 -0.30
C ALA A 200 14.87 20.14 1.15
N CYS A 201 15.34 19.05 1.79
CA CYS A 201 14.95 18.72 3.17
C CYS A 201 16.07 18.10 4.05
N PRO A 202 17.08 18.88 4.49
CA PRO A 202 18.14 18.35 5.36
C PRO A 202 17.68 17.97 6.78
N ASN A 203 16.63 18.64 7.31
CA ASN A 203 16.37 18.70 8.76
C ASN A 203 14.94 18.32 9.19
N PHE A 204 14.14 17.65 8.35
CA PHE A 204 12.83 17.13 8.77
C PHE A 204 12.98 15.77 9.46
N ALA A 205 13.84 15.71 10.48
CA ALA A 205 13.77 14.63 11.47
C ALA A 205 12.47 14.86 12.26
N PRO A 206 11.48 13.94 12.24
CA PRO A 206 10.39 14.01 13.21
C PRO A 206 11.01 14.08 14.61
N GLY A 207 10.53 15.00 15.44
CA GLY A 207 11.02 15.15 16.81
C GLY A 207 10.98 13.77 17.50
N SER A 208 11.92 13.50 18.40
CA SER A 208 12.25 12.12 18.85
C SER A 208 11.08 11.30 19.46
N SER A 209 9.91 11.90 19.66
CA SER A 209 8.65 11.25 20.07
C SER A 209 7.61 11.06 18.96
N SER A 210 7.64 11.80 17.85
CA SER A 210 6.58 11.79 16.84
C SER A 210 6.79 10.69 15.79
N ARG A 211 5.71 10.04 15.36
CA ARG A 211 5.76 8.98 14.34
C ARG A 211 5.96 9.64 12.97
N PRO A 212 6.74 9.04 12.04
CA PRO A 212 6.88 9.57 10.68
C PRO A 212 5.55 9.80 9.95
N VAL A 213 4.52 8.99 10.23
CA VAL A 213 3.17 9.16 9.65
C VAL A 213 2.49 10.47 10.07
N ASP A 214 2.84 11.06 11.21
CA ASP A 214 2.21 12.29 11.72
C ASP A 214 2.82 13.57 11.10
N ASP A 215 3.52 13.46 9.97
CA ASP A 215 4.05 14.56 9.17
C ASP A 215 2.94 15.48 8.62
N ILE A 216 2.98 16.77 8.98
CA ILE A 216 1.99 17.78 8.58
C ILE A 216 1.84 17.93 7.06
N ARG A 217 2.85 17.54 6.27
CA ARG A 217 2.86 17.56 4.79
C ARG A 217 1.90 16.54 4.18
N GLN A 218 1.36 15.63 5.00
CA GLN A 218 0.36 14.64 4.59
C GLN A 218 -0.96 14.73 5.36
N ILE A 219 -1.20 15.79 6.16
CA ILE A 219 -2.39 15.91 7.02
C ILE A 219 -3.26 17.10 6.61
N LEU A 220 -4.46 16.82 6.12
CA LEU A 220 -5.49 17.79 5.74
C LEU A 220 -6.50 18.03 6.86
N THR A 221 -7.09 19.22 6.87
CA THR A 221 -8.27 19.50 7.70
C THR A 221 -9.55 19.27 6.89
N LEU A 222 -10.40 18.35 7.34
CA LEU A 222 -11.67 17.98 6.71
C LEU A 222 -12.82 17.96 7.73
N GLU A 223 -14.06 18.13 7.27
CA GLU A 223 -15.26 17.85 8.07
C GLU A 223 -15.46 16.33 8.25
N SER A 224 -16.22 15.95 9.29
CA SER A 224 -16.51 14.57 9.68
C SER A 224 -16.96 13.67 8.51
N GLY A 225 -18.04 14.02 7.81
CA GLY A 225 -18.60 13.21 6.72
C GLY A 225 -17.69 13.06 5.50
N LEU A 226 -16.86 14.06 5.20
CA LEU A 226 -15.86 13.97 4.13
C LEU A 226 -14.68 13.09 4.52
N ARG A 227 -14.17 13.22 5.75
CA ARG A 227 -13.14 12.31 6.29
C ARG A 227 -13.60 10.86 6.21
N ASP A 228 -14.79 10.57 6.76
CA ASP A 228 -15.33 9.20 6.80
C ASP A 228 -15.56 8.64 5.39
N SER A 229 -16.00 9.48 4.44
CA SER A 229 -16.13 9.09 3.03
C SER A 229 -14.80 8.85 2.34
N MET A 230 -13.76 9.63 2.67
CA MET A 230 -12.41 9.43 2.14
C MET A 230 -11.85 8.09 2.65
N ASP A 231 -12.00 7.79 3.94
CA ASP A 231 -11.57 6.54 4.59
C ASP A 231 -12.42 5.32 4.20
N GLN A 232 -13.61 5.54 3.65
CA GLN A 232 -14.46 4.55 2.96
C GLN A 232 -14.25 4.60 1.44
N PRO A 233 -13.02 4.39 0.93
CA PRO A 233 -12.47 4.91 -0.34
C PRO A 233 -13.52 5.33 -1.40
N SER A 234 -14.13 6.50 -1.17
CA SER A 234 -15.24 7.02 -1.98
C SER A 234 -14.73 7.98 -3.05
N PHE A 235 -13.76 8.79 -2.64
CA PHE A 235 -13.14 9.84 -3.42
C PHE A 235 -11.66 9.94 -3.06
N VAL A 236 -10.93 10.63 -3.92
CA VAL A 236 -9.57 11.12 -3.69
C VAL A 236 -9.52 12.61 -4.01
N ILE A 237 -8.52 13.32 -3.51
CA ILE A 237 -8.17 14.65 -4.01
C ILE A 237 -7.20 14.42 -5.16
N ALA A 238 -7.62 14.75 -6.38
CA ALA A 238 -6.91 14.38 -7.61
C ALA A 238 -6.72 15.58 -8.54
N PRO A 239 -5.65 15.63 -9.35
CA PRO A 239 -5.43 16.75 -10.27
C PRO A 239 -6.53 16.84 -11.33
N SER A 240 -6.78 18.02 -11.89
CA SER A 240 -7.84 18.26 -12.89
C SER A 240 -7.29 18.81 -14.22
N PRO A 241 -6.36 18.10 -14.88
CA PRO A 241 -5.75 18.58 -16.12
C PRO A 241 -6.82 18.91 -17.19
N PRO A 242 -6.66 20.01 -17.95
CA PRO A 242 -5.44 20.80 -18.10
C PRO A 242 -5.26 21.96 -17.10
N SER A 243 -6.07 22.09 -16.04
CA SER A 243 -5.77 23.06 -14.97
C SER A 243 -4.83 22.46 -13.92
N ASP A 244 -4.05 23.33 -13.28
CA ASP A 244 -3.20 23.02 -12.12
C ASP A 244 -4.02 22.94 -10.81
N GLU A 245 -5.34 22.82 -10.93
CA GLU A 245 -6.26 22.64 -9.80
C GLU A 245 -6.39 21.17 -9.42
N TYR A 246 -6.66 20.93 -8.14
CA TYR A 246 -7.03 19.63 -7.61
C TYR A 246 -8.48 19.64 -7.19
N VAL A 247 -9.18 18.52 -7.43
CA VAL A 247 -10.62 18.38 -7.21
C VAL A 247 -10.93 17.17 -6.33
N CYS A 248 -12.04 17.25 -5.61
CA CYS A 248 -12.61 16.10 -4.90
C CYS A 248 -13.27 15.15 -5.91
N PHE A 249 -12.62 14.02 -6.18
CA PHE A 249 -12.99 13.11 -7.27
C PHE A 249 -13.62 11.82 -6.73
N PHE A 250 -14.94 11.78 -6.62
CA PHE A 250 -15.68 10.56 -6.29
C PHE A 250 -15.63 9.53 -7.43
N PHE A 251 -14.90 8.44 -7.20
CA PHE A 251 -14.69 7.36 -8.18
C PHE A 251 -15.42 6.05 -7.83
N ALA A 252 -15.91 5.89 -6.60
CA ALA A 252 -16.51 4.63 -6.17
C ALA A 252 -17.77 4.25 -6.97
N ASN A 253 -17.88 2.97 -7.33
CA ASN A 253 -19.00 2.40 -8.09
C ASN A 253 -20.24 2.09 -7.20
N ARG A 254 -20.71 3.09 -6.46
CA ARG A 254 -21.94 3.04 -5.65
C ARG A 254 -22.52 4.45 -5.50
N SER A 255 -23.82 4.57 -5.24
CA SER A 255 -24.47 5.85 -4.95
C SER A 255 -23.96 6.44 -3.62
N ILE A 256 -23.61 7.72 -3.60
CA ILE A 256 -23.06 8.44 -2.44
C ILE A 256 -23.68 9.85 -2.37
N GLY A 257 -24.40 10.14 -1.27
CA GLY A 257 -25.15 11.40 -1.10
C GLY A 257 -24.31 12.68 -1.04
N LEU A 258 -22.98 12.58 -0.91
CA LEU A 258 -22.04 13.70 -0.96
C LEU A 258 -21.61 14.10 -2.39
N VAL A 259 -21.92 13.27 -3.40
CA VAL A 259 -21.44 13.48 -4.77
C VAL A 259 -21.97 14.79 -5.38
N GLU A 260 -23.24 15.13 -5.16
CA GLU A 260 -23.86 16.32 -5.77
C GLU A 260 -23.20 17.63 -5.31
N ASP A 261 -22.75 17.72 -4.05
CA ASP A 261 -22.16 18.94 -3.48
C ASP A 261 -20.65 19.07 -3.76
N TYR A 262 -19.97 17.93 -3.93
CA TYR A 262 -18.51 17.84 -3.79
C TYR A 262 -17.77 17.15 -4.95
N HIS A 263 -18.43 16.37 -5.82
CA HIS A 263 -17.73 15.75 -6.96
C HIS A 263 -17.26 16.82 -7.97
N MET A 264 -15.99 16.75 -8.37
CA MET A 264 -15.29 17.77 -9.17
C MET A 264 -15.17 19.16 -8.52
N ARG A 265 -15.44 19.29 -7.20
CA ARG A 265 -15.24 20.56 -6.48
C ARG A 265 -13.75 20.81 -6.26
N THR A 266 -13.26 21.98 -6.69
CA THR A 266 -11.88 22.44 -6.46
C THR A 266 -11.57 22.48 -4.96
N VAL A 267 -10.41 21.94 -4.59
CA VAL A 267 -9.95 21.76 -3.20
C VAL A 267 -8.93 22.84 -2.87
N LYS A 268 -9.15 23.56 -1.77
CA LYS A 268 -8.19 24.53 -1.24
C LYS A 268 -7.09 23.80 -0.47
N ILE A 269 -6.12 23.25 -1.19
CA ILE A 269 -5.02 22.50 -0.58
C ILE A 269 -4.04 23.46 0.12
N PRO A 270 -3.75 23.29 1.44
CA PRO A 270 -2.77 24.10 2.17
C PRO A 270 -1.33 24.00 1.60
N SER A 271 -0.50 25.03 1.82
CA SER A 271 0.83 25.14 1.20
C SER A 271 1.80 24.01 1.57
N ARG A 272 1.68 23.47 2.78
CA ARG A 272 2.49 22.34 3.28
C ARG A 272 2.22 21.00 2.57
N ILE A 273 1.05 20.81 1.95
CA ILE A 273 0.63 19.49 1.46
C ILE A 273 1.35 19.17 0.16
N GLN A 274 1.94 17.98 0.12
CA GLN A 274 2.75 17.50 -0.99
C GLN A 274 1.96 16.58 -1.93
N GLY A 275 2.20 16.70 -3.22
CA GLY A 275 1.63 15.95 -4.32
C GLY A 275 1.89 14.46 -4.22
N TYR A 276 3.08 14.08 -3.77
CA TYR A 276 3.41 12.69 -3.48
C TYR A 276 2.49 12.10 -2.39
N ALA A 277 2.08 12.88 -1.37
CA ALA A 277 1.12 12.42 -0.36
C ALA A 277 -0.29 12.21 -0.93
N LEU A 278 -0.71 13.06 -1.87
CA LEU A 278 -1.97 12.90 -2.61
C LEU A 278 -1.96 11.65 -3.49
N PHE A 279 -0.84 11.37 -4.17
CA PHE A 279 -0.65 10.15 -4.94
C PHE A 279 -0.62 8.90 -4.04
N ALA A 280 0.01 8.96 -2.86
CA ALA A 280 -0.02 7.86 -1.89
C ALA A 280 -1.44 7.58 -1.35
N ARG A 281 -2.26 8.63 -1.12
CA ARG A 281 -3.70 8.45 -0.83
C ARG A 281 -4.42 7.76 -1.98
N PHE A 282 -4.15 8.20 -3.21
CA PHE A 282 -4.76 7.63 -4.40
C PHE A 282 -4.41 6.14 -4.54
N ALA A 283 -3.13 5.79 -4.40
CA ALA A 283 -2.69 4.40 -4.43
C ALA A 283 -3.42 3.53 -3.37
N TRP A 284 -3.48 4.00 -2.13
CA TRP A 284 -4.24 3.34 -1.06
C TRP A 284 -5.71 3.14 -1.42
N ALA A 285 -6.37 4.19 -1.92
CA ALA A 285 -7.80 4.17 -2.22
C ALA A 285 -8.13 3.24 -3.41
N ILE A 286 -7.28 3.20 -4.44
CA ILE A 286 -7.42 2.31 -5.59
C ILE A 286 -7.18 0.85 -5.21
N ILE A 287 -6.09 0.55 -4.48
CA ILE A 287 -5.78 -0.82 -4.04
C ILE A 287 -6.92 -1.37 -3.16
N LYS A 288 -7.49 -0.55 -2.27
CA LYS A 288 -8.65 -0.95 -1.44
C LYS A 288 -9.94 -1.25 -2.21
N VAL A 289 -10.08 -0.82 -3.47
CA VAL A 289 -11.23 -1.17 -4.34
C VAL A 289 -10.86 -2.14 -5.47
N THR A 290 -9.63 -2.65 -5.47
CA THR A 290 -9.15 -3.61 -6.47
C THR A 290 -9.71 -4.99 -6.18
N PHE A 291 -10.18 -5.69 -7.22
CA PHE A 291 -10.76 -7.02 -7.07
C PHE A 291 -9.66 -8.08 -6.95
N VAL A 292 -9.85 -9.02 -6.01
CA VAL A 292 -9.05 -10.25 -5.97
C VAL A 292 -9.49 -11.14 -7.13
N LEU A 293 -8.68 -11.19 -8.20
CA LEU A 293 -8.94 -12.05 -9.35
C LEU A 293 -8.57 -13.51 -9.03
N PRO A 294 -9.36 -14.49 -9.50
CA PRO A 294 -9.02 -15.90 -9.35
C PRO A 294 -7.75 -16.24 -10.14
N PRO A 295 -6.90 -17.16 -9.65
CA PRO A 295 -5.73 -17.62 -10.38
C PRO A 295 -6.14 -18.28 -11.70
N LEU A 296 -5.24 -18.27 -12.68
CA LEU A 296 -5.47 -18.88 -13.98
C LEU A 296 -5.85 -20.35 -13.81
N GLN A 297 -7.02 -20.75 -14.30
CA GLN A 297 -7.45 -22.15 -14.25
C GLN A 297 -6.55 -22.97 -15.18
N THR A 298 -5.52 -23.61 -14.63
CA THR A 298 -4.71 -24.59 -15.36
C THR A 298 -5.66 -25.59 -16.01
N PRO A 299 -5.57 -25.84 -17.34
CA PRO A 299 -6.53 -26.69 -18.01
C PRO A 299 -6.48 -28.09 -17.40
N VAL A 300 -7.54 -28.43 -16.65
CA VAL A 300 -7.70 -29.75 -16.03
C VAL A 300 -7.52 -30.78 -17.14
N LYS A 301 -6.40 -31.53 -17.10
CA LYS A 301 -6.11 -32.59 -18.06
C LYS A 301 -7.26 -33.58 -17.98
N LYS A 302 -8.24 -33.47 -18.91
CA LYS A 302 -9.35 -34.40 -19.03
C LYS A 302 -8.73 -35.76 -19.29
N GLY A 303 -8.63 -36.57 -18.24
CA GLY A 303 -8.07 -37.91 -18.32
C GLY A 303 -8.79 -38.64 -19.45
N LYS A 304 -8.01 -39.17 -20.40
CA LYS A 304 -8.53 -39.97 -21.51
C LYS A 304 -9.32 -41.12 -20.91
N ARG A 305 -10.65 -41.00 -20.81
CA ARG A 305 -11.53 -42.14 -20.56
C ARG A 305 -11.41 -43.05 -21.77
N LYS A 306 -10.53 -44.03 -21.65
CA LYS A 306 -10.33 -45.13 -22.59
C LYS A 306 -11.70 -45.72 -22.87
N ARG A 307 -12.17 -45.58 -24.10
CA ARG A 307 -13.44 -46.13 -24.56
C ARG A 307 -13.19 -47.62 -24.80
N GLU A 308 -13.47 -48.43 -23.79
CA GLU A 308 -13.31 -49.88 -23.84
C GLU A 308 -14.70 -50.48 -24.09
N SER A 309 -14.88 -51.00 -25.30
CA SER A 309 -16.07 -51.74 -25.74
C SER A 309 -15.73 -53.23 -25.83
N ASP A 310 -16.77 -54.07 -25.77
CA ASP A 310 -16.74 -55.54 -25.90
C ASP A 310 -16.17 -56.22 -24.62
N ILE A 311 -16.83 -57.19 -23.96
CA ILE A 311 -17.42 -58.48 -24.40
C ILE A 311 -18.56 -58.90 -23.40
N PRO A 312 -19.49 -59.83 -23.74
CA PRO A 312 -20.77 -59.99 -23.02
C PRO A 312 -20.82 -61.04 -21.88
N ALA A 313 -22.01 -61.08 -21.25
CA ALA A 313 -22.45 -61.83 -20.05
C ALA A 313 -21.98 -63.28 -19.81
N ASP A 314 -21.69 -63.63 -18.54
CA ASP A 314 -22.63 -64.42 -17.70
C ASP A 314 -22.34 -64.27 -16.16
N ARG A 315 -23.20 -64.86 -15.32
CA ARG A 315 -23.30 -64.80 -13.83
C ARG A 315 -22.49 -65.89 -13.08
N PRO A 316 -22.46 -65.98 -11.71
CA PRO A 316 -22.73 -64.98 -10.64
C PRO A 316 -21.73 -64.99 -9.43
N ASP A 317 -21.95 -64.05 -8.50
CA ASP A 317 -21.73 -64.11 -7.02
C ASP A 317 -20.33 -64.27 -6.37
N GLN A 318 -19.95 -63.26 -5.56
CA GLN A 318 -19.34 -63.31 -4.21
C GLN A 318 -18.48 -62.06 -3.88
N SER A 319 -18.53 -61.63 -2.62
CA SER A 319 -17.75 -60.54 -1.99
C SER A 319 -17.00 -61.12 -0.77
N PRO A 320 -16.14 -60.37 -0.04
CA PRO A 320 -15.11 -59.34 -0.34
C PRO A 320 -13.72 -59.90 0.15
N PRO A 321 -12.70 -59.21 0.74
CA PRO A 321 -12.43 -57.77 0.94
C PRO A 321 -10.97 -57.27 0.72
N SER A 322 -10.83 -55.93 0.77
CA SER A 322 -9.74 -55.12 1.38
C SER A 322 -8.27 -55.61 1.42
N GLN A 323 -7.34 -54.77 0.93
CA GLN A 323 -6.18 -54.30 1.72
C GLN A 323 -5.45 -53.08 1.11
N ARG A 324 -5.01 -52.15 1.98
CA ARG A 324 -3.94 -51.15 1.74
C ARG A 324 -2.59 -51.77 2.15
N PRO A 325 -1.44 -51.31 1.62
CA PRO A 325 -0.56 -50.34 2.33
C PRO A 325 -0.10 -49.19 1.39
N MET A 326 0.28 -47.96 1.84
CA MET A 326 1.52 -47.53 2.55
C MET A 326 2.84 -47.99 1.89
N LEU A 327 3.96 -47.25 1.86
CA LEU A 327 4.36 -45.82 2.02
C LEU A 327 5.90 -45.78 1.73
N VAL A 328 6.56 -44.60 1.64
CA VAL A 328 8.05 -44.40 1.70
C VAL A 328 8.80 -44.78 0.40
N SER A 329 9.86 -44.11 -0.10
CA SER A 329 10.59 -42.87 0.21
C SER A 329 11.12 -42.26 -1.11
N TYR A 330 11.46 -40.96 -1.13
CA TYR A 330 12.38 -40.37 -2.11
C TYR A 330 13.70 -40.00 -1.41
N ALA A 331 14.81 -40.12 -2.14
CA ALA A 331 16.15 -39.73 -1.70
C ALA A 331 16.59 -38.43 -2.40
N GLU A 332 17.39 -37.63 -1.70
CA GLU A 332 17.95 -36.36 -2.18
C GLU A 332 19.09 -36.57 -3.19
N THR A 333 19.49 -35.49 -3.88
CA THR A 333 20.74 -35.47 -4.65
C THR A 333 21.40 -34.09 -4.57
N THR A 334 22.70 -34.09 -4.32
CA THR A 334 23.56 -32.92 -4.01
C THR A 334 24.10 -32.26 -5.29
N PHE A 335 24.43 -30.96 -5.23
CA PHE A 335 25.28 -30.29 -6.23
C PHE A 335 26.34 -29.36 -5.62
N HIS A 336 27.39 -29.07 -6.40
CA HIS A 336 28.70 -28.55 -5.96
C HIS A 336 28.91 -27.05 -6.18
N THR A 337 29.92 -26.52 -5.49
CA THR A 337 30.40 -25.13 -5.45
C THR A 337 31.60 -24.81 -6.36
N GLY A 338 31.85 -23.50 -6.57
CA GLY A 338 33.12 -22.90 -7.01
C GLY A 338 32.93 -21.71 -7.98
N SER A 339 33.86 -20.76 -8.16
CA SER A 339 35.03 -20.28 -7.36
C SER A 339 35.65 -19.07 -8.10
N ASP A 340 35.93 -18.00 -7.36
CA ASP A 340 37.00 -16.96 -7.45
C ASP A 340 37.47 -16.33 -8.79
N SER A 341 37.76 -15.01 -8.73
CA SER A 341 38.93 -14.36 -9.38
C SER A 341 39.21 -12.94 -8.82
N ASP A 342 40.45 -12.69 -8.39
CA ASP A 342 41.00 -11.40 -7.94
C ASP A 342 41.33 -10.41 -9.09
N LEU A 343 41.58 -9.12 -8.75
CA LEU A 343 42.83 -8.37 -9.05
C LEU A 343 42.84 -6.94 -8.45
N SER A 344 44.02 -6.31 -8.30
CA SER A 344 44.27 -5.19 -7.34
C SER A 344 45.16 -4.02 -7.83
N LEU A 345 44.96 -2.82 -7.25
CA LEU A 345 45.90 -1.67 -7.06
C LEU A 345 46.42 -0.91 -8.32
N ASP A 346 46.69 0.41 -8.39
CA ASP A 346 46.81 1.58 -7.46
C ASP A 346 46.18 2.85 -8.16
N GLY A 347 46.00 4.08 -7.60
CA GLY A 347 46.27 4.72 -6.30
C GLY A 347 46.23 6.28 -6.37
N ALA A 348 46.62 7.00 -5.30
CA ALA A 348 46.93 8.46 -5.16
C ALA A 348 45.81 9.55 -5.00
N ASP A 349 45.35 9.73 -3.75
CA ASP A 349 45.19 10.95 -2.92
C ASP A 349 44.75 12.34 -3.50
N PHE A 350 43.64 12.93 -2.98
CA PHE A 350 43.62 14.05 -1.99
C PHE A 350 42.17 14.54 -1.61
N TYR A 351 41.79 14.33 -0.34
CA TYR A 351 40.83 15.07 0.53
C TYR A 351 39.30 15.24 0.26
N THR A 352 38.53 14.43 1.00
CA THR A 352 37.38 14.76 1.90
C THR A 352 36.14 15.51 1.38
N ASP A 353 35.05 14.75 1.22
CA ASP A 353 33.73 15.03 1.85
C ASP A 353 32.99 13.70 2.05
N ASP A 354 32.49 13.40 3.26
CA ASP A 354 31.99 12.06 3.63
C ASP A 354 30.54 11.86 3.18
N SER A 355 30.35 11.23 2.02
CA SER A 355 29.04 10.84 1.48
C SER A 355 28.77 9.36 1.69
N LEU A 356 27.69 9.03 2.40
CA LEU A 356 27.25 7.66 2.65
C LEU A 356 26.55 7.06 1.41
N SER A 357 27.33 6.43 0.53
CA SER A 357 26.82 5.57 -0.54
C SER A 357 27.72 4.35 -0.74
N ASP A 358 27.35 3.22 -0.14
CA ASP A 358 27.55 1.87 -0.67
C ASP A 358 26.87 0.84 0.24
N ILE A 359 25.76 0.26 -0.22
CA ILE A 359 25.23 -1.01 0.30
C ILE A 359 24.95 -1.90 -0.90
N HIS A 360 25.63 -3.04 -0.94
CA HIS A 360 25.55 -4.01 -2.03
C HIS A 360 24.18 -4.69 -2.12
N ASP A 361 23.82 -4.98 -3.36
CA ASP A 361 22.75 -5.88 -3.77
C ASP A 361 22.97 -7.29 -3.18
N VAL A 362 21.98 -7.78 -2.40
CA VAL A 362 21.91 -9.16 -1.93
C VAL A 362 20.53 -9.69 -2.29
N SER A 363 20.50 -10.71 -3.14
CA SER A 363 19.25 -11.40 -3.51
C SER A 363 18.71 -12.15 -2.30
N ASP A 364 17.46 -11.88 -1.93
CA ASP A 364 16.72 -12.67 -0.93
C ASP A 364 15.60 -13.48 -1.61
N ASP A 365 15.86 -14.78 -1.74
CA ASP A 365 14.95 -15.79 -2.27
C ASP A 365 14.70 -16.80 -1.15
N GLY A 366 13.78 -16.47 -0.23
CA GLY A 366 13.55 -17.29 0.95
C GLY A 366 12.51 -16.71 1.91
N CYS A 367 11.29 -17.23 1.86
CA CYS A 367 10.29 -16.99 2.90
C CYS A 367 10.77 -17.64 4.21
N LEU A 368 11.37 -16.86 5.11
CA LEU A 368 11.94 -17.37 6.36
C LEU A 368 10.85 -17.85 7.33
N GLU A 369 10.80 -19.18 7.52
CA GLU A 369 10.36 -19.74 8.79
C GLU A 369 11.20 -19.14 9.93
N SER A 370 10.62 -19.02 11.13
CA SER A 370 11.25 -18.37 12.29
C SER A 370 12.40 -19.19 12.91
N GLY A 371 13.46 -19.41 12.15
CA GLY A 371 14.76 -19.87 12.63
C GLY A 371 15.48 -18.76 13.41
N SER A 372 16.22 -19.13 14.45
CA SER A 372 17.11 -18.21 15.15
C SER A 372 18.19 -17.70 14.19
N ALA A 373 18.36 -16.37 14.11
CA ALA A 373 19.47 -15.79 13.39
C ALA A 373 20.80 -16.27 13.99
N SER A 374 21.80 -16.53 13.13
CA SER A 374 23.12 -16.98 13.61
C SER A 374 23.76 -15.91 14.50
N VAL A 375 24.36 -16.34 15.62
CA VAL A 375 25.09 -15.45 16.54
C VAL A 375 26.18 -14.65 15.81
N ASP A 376 26.84 -15.26 14.83
CA ASP A 376 27.91 -14.59 14.07
C ASP A 376 27.36 -13.47 13.15
N TYR A 377 26.17 -13.68 12.59
CA TYR A 377 25.46 -12.64 11.84
C TYR A 377 25.02 -11.49 12.76
N LEU A 378 24.51 -11.79 13.96
CA LEU A 378 24.16 -10.77 14.95
C LEU A 378 25.38 -9.95 15.39
N LYS A 379 26.55 -10.58 15.55
CA LYS A 379 27.83 -9.88 15.83
C LYS A 379 28.26 -8.97 14.70
N GLU A 380 28.07 -9.38 13.45
CA GLU A 380 28.38 -8.55 12.29
C GLU A 380 27.48 -7.31 12.23
N GLN A 381 26.18 -7.45 12.48
CA GLN A 381 25.27 -6.31 12.55
C GLN A 381 25.60 -5.36 13.72
N GLU A 382 25.98 -5.89 14.89
CA GLU A 382 26.44 -5.07 16.01
C GLU A 382 27.71 -4.27 15.69
N GLN A 383 28.65 -4.83 14.94
CA GLN A 383 29.87 -4.13 14.50
C GLN A 383 29.60 -3.00 13.49
N ARG A 384 28.45 -3.03 12.80
CA ARG A 384 28.01 -1.98 11.88
C ARG A 384 27.30 -0.81 12.59
N LEU A 385 27.06 -0.90 13.90
CA LEU A 385 26.44 0.18 14.67
C LEU A 385 27.45 1.33 14.90
N THR A 386 27.02 2.54 14.54
CA THR A 386 27.79 3.77 14.80
C THR A 386 27.79 4.13 16.29
N ALA A 387 28.81 4.88 16.73
CA ALA A 387 28.91 5.36 18.12
C ALA A 387 27.65 6.15 18.55
N ASP A 388 27.06 6.94 17.64
CA ASP A 388 25.82 7.69 17.86
C ASP A 388 24.58 6.80 18.02
N GLN A 389 24.55 5.62 17.39
CA GLN A 389 23.49 4.63 17.62
C GLN A 389 23.68 3.97 18.99
N ILE A 390 24.90 3.53 19.31
CA ILE A 390 25.23 2.90 20.60
C ILE A 390 24.92 3.84 21.77
N GLN A 391 25.31 5.12 21.69
CA GLN A 391 25.01 6.10 22.72
C GLN A 391 23.50 6.32 22.88
N ARG A 392 22.72 6.30 21.79
CA ARG A 392 21.25 6.40 21.86
C ARG A 392 20.61 5.22 22.58
N PHE A 393 21.20 4.02 22.52
CA PHE A 393 20.73 2.88 23.32
C PHE A 393 21.00 3.07 24.81
N HIS A 394 22.21 3.50 25.20
CA HIS A 394 22.53 3.77 26.59
C HIS A 394 21.69 4.93 27.18
N ASP A 395 21.51 6.03 26.43
CA ASP A 395 20.59 7.13 26.81
C ASP A 395 19.16 6.63 27.12
N ALA A 396 18.72 5.55 26.47
CA ALA A 396 17.39 4.98 26.67
C ALA A 396 17.32 3.93 27.79
N GLU A 397 18.34 3.07 27.95
CA GLU A 397 18.45 2.15 29.09
C GLU A 397 18.53 2.90 30.42
N GLU A 398 19.29 4.00 30.47
CA GLU A 398 19.41 4.87 31.64
C GLU A 398 18.17 5.78 31.85
N GLY A 399 17.19 5.73 30.93
CA GLY A 399 15.96 6.52 30.99
C GLY A 399 16.16 8.03 30.78
N ILE A 400 17.35 8.45 30.33
CA ILE A 400 17.72 9.85 30.07
C ILE A 400 16.95 10.41 28.87
N LYS A 401 16.77 9.59 27.83
CA LYS A 401 15.87 9.84 26.70
C LYS A 401 15.11 8.55 26.36
N PRO A 402 13.89 8.34 26.89
CA PRO A 402 13.12 7.15 26.54
C PRO A 402 12.82 7.15 25.03
N PHE A 403 13.18 6.06 24.35
CA PHE A 403 12.75 5.82 22.97
C PHE A 403 11.23 5.87 22.88
N SER A 404 10.72 6.48 21.81
CA SER A 404 9.34 6.27 21.37
C SER A 404 9.14 4.78 21.02
N SER A 405 7.97 4.21 21.33
CA SER A 405 7.71 2.78 21.12
C SER A 405 7.90 2.30 19.67
N PHE A 406 7.85 3.20 18.67
CA PHE A 406 8.08 2.83 17.27
C PHE A 406 9.57 2.64 16.94
N MET A 407 10.49 3.28 17.68
CA MET A 407 11.94 3.12 17.46
C MET A 407 12.37 1.68 17.75
N TYR A 408 11.84 1.05 18.80
CA TYR A 408 12.06 -0.38 19.08
C TYR A 408 11.59 -1.30 17.95
N ASN A 409 10.56 -0.91 17.19
CA ASN A 409 10.08 -1.69 16.04
C ASN A 409 10.88 -1.41 14.75
N ALA A 410 11.53 -0.24 14.66
CA ALA A 410 12.39 0.14 13.53
C ALA A 410 13.85 -0.28 13.72
N LEU A 411 14.23 -0.72 14.93
CA LEU A 411 15.52 -1.28 15.26
C LEU A 411 15.48 -2.79 15.05
N GLU A 412 15.86 -3.20 13.85
CA GLU A 412 15.98 -4.62 13.47
C GLU A 412 17.01 -5.37 14.35
N TYR A 413 18.01 -4.64 14.88
CA TYR A 413 19.03 -5.13 15.81
C TYR A 413 19.33 -4.08 16.90
N TYR A 414 19.80 -4.53 18.06
CA TYR A 414 20.24 -3.68 19.18
C TYR A 414 21.56 -4.19 19.80
N PRO A 415 22.39 -3.31 20.41
CA PRO A 415 23.63 -3.71 21.07
C PRO A 415 23.39 -4.78 22.14
N GLY A 416 24.12 -5.90 22.04
CA GLY A 416 24.00 -7.02 22.97
C GLY A 416 22.94 -8.06 22.58
N CYS A 417 22.26 -7.91 21.45
CA CYS A 417 21.40 -8.94 20.87
C CYS A 417 22.17 -10.24 20.60
N SER A 418 23.39 -10.15 20.06
CA SER A 418 24.27 -11.31 19.86
C SER A 418 24.61 -12.00 21.18
N ARG A 419 24.85 -11.21 22.23
CA ARG A 419 25.17 -11.70 23.57
C ARG A 419 23.97 -12.37 24.25
N ILE A 420 22.75 -11.89 24.00
CA ILE A 420 21.52 -12.52 24.50
C ILE A 420 21.29 -13.86 23.80
N GLU A 421 21.52 -13.94 22.49
CA GLU A 421 21.40 -15.21 21.75
C GLU A 421 22.51 -16.20 22.15
N GLU A 422 23.75 -15.76 22.40
CA GLU A 422 24.80 -16.60 23.02
C GLU A 422 24.35 -17.17 24.38
N LEU A 423 23.79 -16.33 25.26
CA LEU A 423 23.31 -16.74 26.57
C LEU A 423 22.14 -17.73 26.46
N LYS A 424 21.23 -17.53 25.50
CA LYS A 424 20.12 -18.43 25.19
C LYS A 424 20.61 -19.77 24.67
N GLN A 425 21.55 -19.80 23.72
CA GLN A 425 22.17 -21.03 23.22
C GLN A 425 22.91 -21.78 24.34
N SER A 426 23.70 -21.07 25.16
CA SER A 426 24.39 -21.65 26.32
C SER A 426 23.40 -22.17 27.38
N TYR A 427 22.24 -21.53 27.53
CA TYR A 427 21.19 -21.97 28.46
C TYR A 427 20.52 -23.25 27.96
N VAL A 428 20.11 -23.31 26.68
CA VAL A 428 19.53 -24.51 26.05
C VAL A 428 20.52 -25.68 26.10
N ALA A 429 21.79 -25.45 25.77
CA ALA A 429 22.84 -26.49 25.81
C ALA A 429 23.08 -27.04 27.23
N SER A 430 22.89 -26.23 28.28
CA SER A 430 23.01 -26.65 29.69
C SER A 430 21.71 -27.19 30.29
N HIS A 431 20.56 -26.93 29.66
CA HIS A 431 19.23 -27.31 30.14
C HIS A 431 18.45 -28.09 29.06
N PRO A 432 18.85 -29.34 28.73
CA PRO A 432 18.24 -30.13 27.64
C PRO A 432 16.76 -30.52 27.83
N ALA A 433 16.14 -30.13 28.96
CA ALA A 433 14.70 -30.20 29.18
C ALA A 433 13.93 -28.99 28.60
N VAL A 434 14.65 -27.96 28.10
CA VAL A 434 14.11 -26.75 27.48
C VAL A 434 14.36 -26.84 25.98
N SER A 435 13.30 -27.04 25.20
CA SER A 435 13.36 -26.93 23.74
C SER A 435 13.33 -25.47 23.29
N GLU A 436 14.01 -25.13 22.19
CA GLU A 436 13.99 -23.78 21.60
C GLU A 436 12.57 -23.28 21.26
N ILE A 437 11.67 -24.21 20.93
CA ILE A 437 10.26 -23.92 20.73
C ILE A 437 9.52 -24.11 22.06
N GLY A 438 8.84 -23.04 22.52
CA GLY A 438 8.14 -22.95 23.80
C GLY A 438 6.87 -23.79 23.91
N HIS A 439 6.94 -25.09 23.64
CA HIS A 439 5.87 -26.05 23.91
C HIS A 439 6.22 -26.87 25.16
N PRO A 440 5.32 -26.96 26.16
CA PRO A 440 5.56 -27.76 27.35
C PRO A 440 5.65 -29.24 26.98
N ALA A 441 6.78 -29.87 27.29
CA ALA A 441 6.99 -31.29 27.01
C ALA A 441 5.95 -32.15 27.76
N THR A 442 5.07 -32.82 27.02
CA THR A 442 4.05 -33.72 27.57
C THR A 442 4.72 -34.95 28.20
N ALA A 443 4.96 -34.88 29.52
CA ALA A 443 5.61 -35.94 30.27
C ALA A 443 4.80 -37.25 30.23
N THR A 444 5.23 -38.18 29.39
CA THR A 444 4.62 -39.51 29.28
C THR A 444 5.07 -40.37 30.46
N ARG A 445 4.29 -40.35 31.55
CA ARG A 445 4.62 -41.04 32.80
C ARG A 445 4.38 -42.54 32.68
N THR A 446 5.45 -43.32 32.52
CA THR A 446 5.41 -44.80 32.54
C THR A 446 5.82 -45.36 33.91
N ARG A 447 4.86 -45.41 34.84
CA ARG A 447 4.57 -46.57 35.71
C ARG A 447 3.39 -46.29 36.63
#